data_AF-A0A496V410-F1
#
_entry.id   AF-A0A496V410-F1
#
_cell.length_a   1.000
_cell.length_b   1.000
_cell.length_c   1.000
_cell.angle_alpha   90.00
_cell.angle_beta   90.00
_cell.angle_gamma   90.00
#
_symmetry.space_group_name_H-M   'P 1'
#
loop_
_entity.id
_entity.type
_entity.pdbx_description
1 polymer ?
#
loop_
_entity_poly.entity_id
_entity_poly.type
_entity_poly.pdbx_seq_one_letter_code
_entity_poly.pdbx_strand_id
1 'polypeptide(L)'
;MNYLRKPFFFSAVALAALIVLIESGSPWLLTNEPNTQFLENIKTELPEGSNVGEGVSGLAVPALALLDGLILLTVVLMWMPLLITDRIHAKVQGVVTLFVSVSVLFVAIKTIFYAIASLTVMITLLTTPIFGTIGYLVVYGSFERGSAAIALSSLMILKIGFAISLVLAHQQFLQNKGLVLIVFSSLLATMVVSFLQGFPPLILVSITDAIAAIVVAISSVVWTLLFLRGSIKSLYGTYFKTVKMTK
;
A
#
# COMPACT_ATOMS: atom_id res chain seq x y z
N MET A 1 -4.52 0.12 -32.82
CA MET A 1 -4.58 -0.75 -31.61
C MET A 1 -4.39 -2.25 -31.97
N ASN A 2 -3.56 -2.62 -32.96
CA ASN A 2 -3.61 -3.97 -33.55
C ASN A 2 -2.71 -5.04 -32.91
N TYR A 3 -2.09 -4.78 -31.74
CA TYR A 3 -1.21 -5.77 -31.09
C TYR A 3 -1.31 -5.79 -29.55
N LEU A 4 -2.48 -5.51 -28.98
CA LEU A 4 -2.71 -5.77 -27.55
C LEU A 4 -2.92 -7.28 -27.37
N ARG A 5 -1.97 -7.96 -26.72
CA ARG A 5 -2.13 -9.38 -26.39
C ARG A 5 -3.05 -9.49 -25.18
N LYS A 6 -4.36 -9.46 -25.44
CA LYS A 6 -5.45 -9.51 -24.46
C LYS A 6 -5.22 -10.50 -23.30
N PRO A 7 -4.80 -11.78 -23.51
CA PRO A 7 -4.64 -12.72 -22.39
C PRO A 7 -3.60 -12.26 -21.36
N PHE A 8 -2.44 -11.76 -21.80
CA PHE A 8 -1.41 -11.24 -20.89
C PHE A 8 -1.85 -9.96 -20.18
N PHE A 9 -2.66 -9.14 -20.84
CA PHE A 9 -3.19 -7.95 -20.20
C PHE A 9 -4.18 -8.31 -19.08
N PHE A 10 -5.10 -9.25 -19.32
CA PHE A 10 -6.02 -9.73 -18.29
C PHE A 10 -5.29 -10.39 -17.12
N SER A 11 -4.24 -11.16 -17.40
CA SER A 11 -3.37 -11.72 -16.36
C SER A 11 -2.71 -10.62 -15.53
N ALA A 12 -2.23 -9.54 -16.15
CA ALA A 12 -1.64 -8.41 -15.42
C ALA A 12 -2.67 -7.73 -14.50
N VAL A 13 -3.89 -7.49 -14.97
CA VAL A 13 -4.97 -6.93 -14.14
C VAL A 13 -5.31 -7.86 -12.98
N ALA A 14 -5.45 -9.16 -13.24
CA ALA A 14 -5.77 -10.15 -12.21
C ALA A 14 -4.68 -10.24 -11.14
N LEU A 15 -3.41 -10.23 -11.55
CA LEU A 15 -2.27 -10.22 -10.63
C LEU A 15 -2.22 -8.93 -9.80
N ALA A 16 -2.40 -7.77 -10.42
CA ALA A 16 -2.45 -6.49 -9.70
C ALA A 16 -3.60 -6.47 -8.67
N ALA A 17 -4.77 -6.99 -9.03
CA ALA A 17 -5.90 -7.09 -8.11
C ALA A 17 -5.59 -8.04 -6.94
N LEU A 18 -4.99 -9.20 -7.23
CA LEU A 18 -4.61 -10.17 -6.22
C LEU A 18 -3.56 -9.60 -5.25
N ILE A 19 -2.57 -8.87 -5.75
CA ILE A 19 -1.56 -8.18 -4.93
C ILE A 19 -2.24 -7.22 -3.95
N VAL A 20 -3.10 -6.33 -4.46
CA VAL A 20 -3.80 -5.35 -3.60
C VAL A 20 -4.69 -6.04 -2.57
N LEU A 21 -5.36 -7.13 -2.93
CA LEU A 21 -6.18 -7.92 -2.00
C LEU A 21 -5.33 -8.56 -0.90
N ILE A 22 -4.17 -9.13 -1.24
CA ILE A 22 -3.27 -9.71 -0.25
C ILE A 22 -2.71 -8.62 0.68
N GLU A 23 -2.28 -7.48 0.15
CA GLU A 23 -1.71 -6.40 0.96
C GLU A 23 -2.76 -5.76 1.88
N SER A 24 -3.95 -5.47 1.37
CA SER A 24 -5.06 -4.92 2.17
C SER A 24 -5.66 -5.92 3.16
N GLY A 25 -5.63 -7.22 2.85
CA GLY A 25 -6.04 -8.31 3.71
C GLY A 25 -4.98 -8.76 4.71
N SER A 26 -3.72 -8.36 4.51
CA SER A 26 -2.60 -8.76 5.37
C SER A 26 -2.76 -8.43 6.85
N PRO A 27 -3.46 -7.35 7.29
CA PRO A 27 -3.71 -7.16 8.71
C PRO A 27 -4.39 -8.36 9.35
N TRP A 28 -5.40 -8.93 8.67
CA TRP A 28 -6.16 -10.07 9.17
C TRP A 28 -5.33 -11.35 9.24
N LEU A 29 -4.36 -11.51 8.33
CA LEU A 29 -3.47 -12.67 8.26
C LEU A 29 -2.28 -12.57 9.22
N LEU A 30 -1.85 -11.33 9.54
CA LEU A 30 -0.68 -11.05 10.36
C LEU A 30 -1.04 -10.62 11.79
N THR A 31 -2.33 -10.64 12.16
CA THR A 31 -2.74 -10.44 13.55
C THR A 31 -2.23 -11.60 14.39
N ASN A 32 -1.21 -11.34 15.19
CA ASN A 32 -0.82 -12.26 16.25
C ASN A 32 -1.75 -12.06 17.44
N GLU A 33 -2.38 -13.12 17.93
CA GLU A 33 -2.95 -13.14 19.28
C GLU A 33 -1.82 -12.74 20.24
N PRO A 34 -1.95 -11.65 21.03
CA PRO A 34 -0.93 -11.34 22.01
C PRO A 34 -0.83 -12.51 22.99
N ASN A 35 0.35 -12.77 23.56
CA ASN A 35 0.48 -13.75 24.65
C ASN A 35 -0.40 -13.30 25.84
N THR A 36 -1.61 -13.85 25.90
CA THR A 36 -2.74 -13.34 26.69
C THR A 36 -2.60 -13.57 28.18
N GLN A 37 -1.68 -14.42 28.65
CA GLN A 37 -1.60 -14.75 30.07
C GLN A 37 -1.23 -13.56 30.97
N PHE A 38 -0.50 -12.56 30.47
CA PHE A 38 -0.20 -11.35 31.24
C PHE A 38 -1.18 -10.20 30.95
N LEU A 39 -1.73 -10.13 29.73
CA LEU A 39 -2.66 -9.08 29.32
C LEU A 39 -4.10 -9.34 29.79
N GLU A 40 -4.54 -10.59 29.95
CA GLU A 40 -5.84 -10.90 30.56
C GLU A 40 -5.89 -10.42 32.01
N ASN A 41 -4.80 -10.61 32.76
CA ASN A 41 -4.69 -10.17 34.16
C ASN A 41 -4.66 -8.63 34.30
N ILE A 42 -4.24 -7.90 33.25
CA ILE A 42 -4.22 -6.42 33.24
C ILE A 42 -5.52 -5.85 32.65
N LYS A 43 -6.16 -6.54 31.69
CA LYS A 43 -7.46 -6.14 31.12
C LYS A 43 -8.56 -6.09 32.17
N THR A 44 -8.48 -6.90 33.22
CA THR A 44 -9.39 -6.85 34.37
C THR A 44 -9.26 -5.58 35.23
N GLU A 45 -8.17 -4.82 35.11
CA GLU A 45 -7.93 -3.59 35.89
C GLU A 45 -8.06 -2.30 35.07
N LEU A 46 -8.29 -2.40 33.76
CA LEU A 46 -8.40 -1.24 32.87
C LEU A 46 -9.88 -0.94 32.51
N PRO A 47 -10.25 0.35 32.37
CA PRO A 47 -11.61 0.73 32.00
C PRO A 47 -12.02 0.17 30.63
N GLU A 48 -13.27 -0.32 30.55
CA GLU A 48 -13.90 -0.83 29.32
C GLU A 48 -13.76 0.19 28.18
N GLY A 49 -13.04 -0.18 27.12
CA GLY A 49 -12.79 0.67 25.94
C GLY A 49 -11.31 0.92 25.63
N SER A 50 -10.38 0.45 26.46
CA SER A 50 -8.96 0.44 26.13
C SER A 50 -8.60 -0.80 25.29
N ASN A 51 -8.42 -0.63 23.98
CA ASN A 51 -7.96 -1.69 23.06
C ASN A 51 -6.46 -2.00 23.27
N VAL A 52 -6.07 -2.32 24.50
CA VAL A 52 -4.72 -2.78 24.82
C VAL A 52 -4.69 -4.28 24.54
N GLY A 53 -4.13 -4.65 23.39
CA GLY A 53 -3.96 -6.05 23.01
C GLY A 53 -4.76 -6.51 21.79
N GLU A 54 -5.19 -5.60 20.90
CA GLU A 54 -5.31 -6.04 19.50
C GLU A 54 -3.87 -6.26 19.00
N GLY A 55 -3.58 -7.47 18.54
CA GLY A 55 -2.25 -7.89 18.09
C GLY A 55 -1.54 -6.82 17.28
N VAL A 56 -0.24 -6.62 17.53
CA VAL A 56 0.57 -5.72 16.73
C VAL A 56 0.71 -6.32 15.34
N SER A 57 -0.20 -5.95 14.45
CA SER A 57 -0.14 -6.29 13.04
C SER A 57 0.96 -5.48 12.37
N GLY A 58 1.71 -6.10 11.46
CA GLY A 58 2.67 -5.40 10.61
C GLY A 58 1.99 -4.28 9.83
N LEU A 59 2.52 -3.07 9.91
CA LEU A 59 2.00 -1.85 9.29
C LEU A 59 2.59 -1.60 7.90
N ALA A 60 3.78 -2.15 7.63
CA ALA A 60 4.46 -1.92 6.36
C ALA A 60 3.76 -2.62 5.19
N VAL A 61 3.27 -3.85 5.38
CA VAL A 61 2.60 -4.63 4.32
C VAL A 61 1.29 -3.97 3.88
N PRO A 62 0.37 -3.57 4.79
CA PRO A 62 -0.83 -2.82 4.41
C PRO A 62 -0.52 -1.47 3.77
N ALA A 63 0.58 -0.81 4.16
CA ALA A 63 0.98 0.45 3.54
C ALA A 63 1.35 0.29 2.06
N LEU A 64 1.88 -0.87 1.64
CA LEU A 64 2.19 -1.15 0.22
C LEU A 64 0.93 -1.15 -0.65
N ALA A 65 -0.23 -1.54 -0.08
CA ALA A 65 -1.52 -1.55 -0.77
C ALA A 65 -1.90 -0.16 -1.33
N LEU A 66 -1.37 0.91 -0.75
CA LEU A 66 -1.61 2.27 -1.21
C LEU A 66 -0.92 2.54 -2.55
N LEU A 67 0.32 2.07 -2.73
CA LEU A 67 1.03 2.16 -4.02
C LEU A 67 0.41 1.22 -5.04
N ASP A 68 0.14 -0.02 -4.64
CA ASP A 68 -0.33 -1.05 -5.57
C ASP A 68 -1.78 -0.82 -5.98
N GLY A 69 -2.59 -0.21 -5.11
CA GLY A 69 -3.91 0.29 -5.46
C GLY A 69 -3.86 1.35 -6.56
N LEU A 70 -2.87 2.25 -6.53
CA LEU A 70 -2.66 3.23 -7.60
C LEU A 70 -2.19 2.56 -8.89
N ILE A 71 -1.34 1.53 -8.80
CA ILE A 71 -0.94 0.73 -9.97
C ILE A 71 -2.17 0.03 -10.58
N LEU A 72 -2.96 -0.65 -9.77
CA LEU A 72 -4.19 -1.31 -10.22
C LEU A 72 -5.13 -0.32 -10.90
N LEU A 73 -5.33 0.87 -10.31
CA LEU A 73 -6.08 1.95 -10.91
C LEU A 73 -5.54 2.31 -12.30
N THR A 74 -4.23 2.50 -12.47
CA THR A 74 -3.66 2.83 -13.79
C THR A 74 -3.91 1.75 -14.83
N VAL A 75 -3.69 0.49 -14.47
CA VAL A 75 -3.84 -0.62 -15.43
C VAL A 75 -5.30 -0.80 -15.80
N VAL A 76 -6.23 -0.71 -14.85
CA VAL A 76 -7.68 -0.77 -15.13
C VAL A 76 -8.12 0.38 -16.03
N LEU A 77 -7.65 1.60 -15.77
CA LEU A 77 -7.98 2.76 -16.62
C LEU A 77 -7.41 2.65 -18.04
N MET A 78 -6.27 1.97 -18.22
CA MET A 78 -5.72 1.64 -19.56
C MET A 78 -6.55 0.59 -20.30
N TRP A 79 -7.26 -0.28 -19.57
CA TRP A 79 -8.17 -1.26 -20.16
C TRP A 79 -9.49 -0.64 -20.64
N MET A 80 -9.94 0.39 -19.93
CA MET A 80 -11.26 1.01 -20.10
C MET A 80 -11.62 1.51 -21.52
N PRO A 81 -10.69 2.00 -22.38
CA PRO A 81 -11.02 2.38 -23.76
C PRO A 81 -11.51 1.21 -24.63
N LEU A 82 -11.24 -0.04 -24.23
CA LEU A 82 -11.71 -1.21 -24.97
C LEU A 82 -13.21 -1.45 -24.80
N LEU A 83 -13.82 -0.86 -23.77
CA LEU A 83 -15.24 -1.01 -23.47
C LEU A 83 -16.06 0.25 -23.76
N ILE A 84 -15.43 1.43 -23.74
CA ILE A 84 -16.12 2.73 -23.75
C ILE A 84 -15.56 3.63 -24.84
N THR A 85 -16.45 4.35 -25.55
CA THR A 85 -16.11 5.35 -26.56
C THR A 85 -15.20 6.47 -26.02
N ASP A 86 -14.21 6.87 -26.82
CA ASP A 86 -13.10 7.78 -26.47
C ASP A 86 -13.50 9.09 -25.76
N ARG A 87 -14.69 9.64 -26.04
CA ARG A 87 -15.15 10.90 -25.43
C ARG A 87 -15.55 10.76 -23.97
N ILE A 88 -16.11 9.60 -23.60
CA ILE A 88 -16.55 9.31 -22.23
C ILE A 88 -15.35 8.86 -21.40
N HIS A 89 -14.39 8.17 -22.03
CA HIS A 89 -13.19 7.66 -21.38
C HIS A 89 -12.39 8.74 -20.65
N ALA A 90 -12.08 9.86 -21.30
CA ALA A 90 -11.30 10.93 -20.67
C ALA A 90 -11.98 11.56 -19.44
N LYS A 91 -13.32 11.72 -19.49
CA LYS A 91 -14.11 12.26 -18.36
C LYS A 91 -14.10 11.30 -17.18
N VAL A 92 -14.46 10.04 -17.44
CA VAL A 92 -14.53 9.02 -16.40
C VAL A 92 -13.15 8.77 -15.81
N GLN A 93 -12.09 8.69 -16.63
CA GLN A 93 -10.72 8.54 -16.16
C GLN A 93 -10.32 9.69 -15.22
N GLY A 94 -10.61 10.94 -15.58
CA GLY A 94 -10.33 12.11 -14.74
C GLY A 94 -11.05 12.04 -13.39
N VAL A 95 -12.36 11.78 -13.41
CA VAL A 95 -13.19 11.72 -12.19
C VAL A 95 -12.79 10.56 -11.29
N VAL A 96 -12.65 9.35 -11.84
CA VAL A 96 -12.25 8.16 -11.07
C VAL A 96 -10.87 8.34 -10.47
N THR A 97 -9.90 8.86 -11.24
CA THR A 97 -8.55 9.13 -10.73
C THR A 97 -8.57 10.17 -9.61
N LEU A 98 -9.38 11.23 -9.75
CA LEU A 98 -9.51 12.26 -8.72
C LEU A 98 -10.08 11.67 -7.42
N PHE A 99 -11.17 10.91 -7.50
CA PHE A 99 -11.78 10.30 -6.33
C PHE A 99 -10.85 9.31 -5.61
N VAL A 100 -10.21 8.41 -6.37
CA VAL A 100 -9.30 7.41 -5.81
C VAL A 100 -8.05 8.07 -5.25
N SER A 101 -7.44 9.05 -5.94
CA SER A 101 -6.27 9.75 -5.42
C SER A 101 -6.59 10.54 -4.13
N VAL A 102 -7.72 11.23 -4.05
CA VAL A 102 -8.15 11.88 -2.80
C VAL A 102 -8.33 10.87 -1.67
N SER A 103 -8.95 9.71 -1.96
CA SER A 103 -9.14 8.65 -0.97
C SER A 103 -7.80 8.08 -0.48
N VAL A 104 -6.88 7.76 -1.40
CA VAL A 104 -5.53 7.26 -1.06
C VAL A 104 -4.75 8.32 -0.28
N LEU A 105 -4.92 9.62 -0.57
CA LEU A 105 -4.27 10.69 0.18
C LEU A 105 -4.68 10.67 1.65
N PHE A 106 -5.98 10.59 1.94
CA PHE A 106 -6.49 10.51 3.31
C PHE A 106 -6.01 9.26 4.04
N VAL A 107 -6.05 8.10 3.38
CA VAL A 107 -5.58 6.85 3.98
C VAL A 107 -4.07 6.91 4.25
N ALA A 108 -3.27 7.41 3.31
CA ALA A 108 -1.82 7.56 3.48
C ALA A 108 -1.48 8.49 4.65
N ILE A 109 -2.17 9.63 4.77
CA ILE A 109 -2.01 10.55 5.90
C ILE A 109 -2.36 9.84 7.22
N LYS A 110 -3.50 9.13 7.28
CA LYS A 110 -3.89 8.34 8.46
C LYS A 110 -2.81 7.31 8.83
N THR A 111 -2.27 6.59 7.84
CA THR A 111 -1.21 5.60 8.05
C THR A 111 0.07 6.23 8.60
N ILE A 112 0.46 7.42 8.13
CA ILE A 112 1.62 8.16 8.67
C ILE A 112 1.41 8.51 10.14
N PHE A 113 0.26 9.10 10.50
CA PHE A 113 -0.03 9.45 11.89
C PHE A 113 -0.07 8.23 12.79
N TYR A 114 -0.69 7.15 12.33
CA TYR A 114 -0.76 5.89 13.08
C TYR A 114 0.64 5.29 13.30
N ALA A 115 1.48 5.24 12.26
CA ALA A 115 2.83 4.71 12.35
C ALA A 115 3.74 5.56 13.25
N ILE A 116 3.64 6.89 13.21
CA ILE A 116 4.39 7.79 14.11
C ILE A 116 3.93 7.62 15.57
N ALA A 117 2.62 7.51 15.81
CA ALA A 117 2.08 7.29 17.15
C ALA A 117 2.58 5.95 17.72
N SER A 118 2.49 4.88 16.92
CA SER A 118 3.00 3.56 17.30
C SER A 118 4.51 3.58 17.57
N LEU A 119 5.29 4.21 16.69
CA LEU A 119 6.74 4.37 16.86
C LEU A 119 7.10 5.12 18.15
N THR A 120 6.36 6.19 18.48
CA THR A 120 6.59 6.96 19.70
C THR A 120 6.36 6.10 20.93
N VAL A 121 5.24 5.35 20.98
CA VAL A 121 4.94 4.42 22.08
C VAL A 121 6.03 3.35 22.21
N MET A 122 6.46 2.75 21.10
CA MET A 122 7.53 1.75 21.10
C MET A 122 8.84 2.29 21.68
N ILE A 123 9.27 3.48 21.25
CA ILE A 123 10.51 4.12 21.72
C ILE A 123 10.40 4.50 23.20
N THR A 124 9.26 5.06 23.63
CA THR A 124 9.03 5.44 25.03
C THR A 124 9.09 4.22 25.96
N LEU A 125 8.45 3.11 25.56
CA LEU A 125 8.50 1.86 26.31
C LEU A 125 9.93 1.33 26.36
N LEU A 126 10.64 1.27 25.24
CA LEU A 126 12.01 0.74 25.19
C LEU A 126 12.99 1.57 26.04
N THR A 127 12.82 2.90 26.06
CA THR A 127 13.73 3.83 26.74
C THR A 127 13.46 3.93 28.25
N THR A 128 12.26 3.57 28.70
CA THR A 128 11.91 3.58 30.13
C THR A 128 12.50 2.35 30.82
N PRO A 129 13.44 2.49 31.77
CA PRO A 129 14.12 1.36 32.38
C PRO A 129 13.17 0.41 33.11
N ILE A 130 13.50 -0.88 33.08
CA ILE A 130 12.83 -1.97 33.81
C ILE A 130 11.40 -2.20 33.31
N PHE A 131 10.43 -1.40 33.73
CA PHE A 131 9.01 -1.67 33.47
C PHE A 131 8.61 -1.38 32.02
N GLY A 132 9.16 -0.32 31.41
CA GLY A 132 8.86 0.02 30.02
C GLY A 132 9.41 -1.03 29.05
N THR A 133 10.66 -1.45 29.24
CA THR A 133 11.28 -2.46 28.39
C THR A 133 10.55 -3.80 28.47
N ILE A 134 10.09 -4.21 29.66
CA ILE A 134 9.26 -5.41 29.83
C ILE A 134 7.94 -5.25 29.06
N GLY A 135 7.26 -4.10 29.21
CA GLY A 135 6.02 -3.81 28.47
C GLY A 135 6.23 -3.84 26.95
N TYR A 136 7.35 -3.29 26.47
CA TYR A 136 7.73 -3.37 25.05
C TYR A 136 7.89 -4.81 24.59
N LEU A 137 8.61 -5.65 25.34
CA LEU A 137 8.85 -7.04 24.96
C LEU A 137 7.55 -7.87 24.96
N VAL A 138 6.64 -7.59 25.89
CA VAL A 138 5.34 -8.27 25.96
C VAL A 138 4.44 -7.90 24.78
N VAL A 139 4.36 -6.61 24.43
CA VAL A 139 3.43 -6.12 23.39
C VAL A 139 4.03 -6.23 21.98
N TYR A 140 5.30 -5.88 21.81
CA TYR A 140 5.96 -5.70 20.52
C TYR A 140 7.11 -6.69 20.27
N GLY A 141 7.51 -7.48 21.27
CA GLY A 141 8.64 -8.40 21.16
C GLY A 141 8.34 -9.68 20.37
N SER A 142 7.08 -10.05 20.20
CA SER A 142 6.66 -11.31 19.54
C SER A 142 6.37 -11.15 18.04
N PHE A 143 7.12 -10.32 17.32
CA PHE A 143 6.88 -10.10 15.90
C PHE A 143 7.16 -11.37 15.07
N GLU A 144 6.14 -11.88 14.38
CA GLU A 144 6.26 -13.09 13.55
C GLU A 144 6.95 -12.79 12.20
N ARG A 145 8.29 -12.79 12.23
CA ARG A 145 9.11 -12.58 11.03
C ARG A 145 8.87 -13.61 9.92
N GLY A 146 8.55 -14.85 10.29
CA GLY A 146 8.34 -15.93 9.34
C GLY A 146 7.16 -15.63 8.40
N SER A 147 6.01 -15.31 8.99
CA SER A 147 4.80 -14.95 8.25
C SER A 147 4.99 -13.68 7.42
N ALA A 148 5.64 -12.66 7.97
CA ALA A 148 5.95 -11.44 7.22
C ALA A 148 6.89 -11.69 6.02
N ALA A 149 7.92 -12.52 6.20
CA ALA A 149 8.84 -12.90 5.13
C ALA A 149 8.16 -13.71 4.02
N ILE A 150 7.28 -14.65 4.38
CA ILE A 150 6.49 -15.43 3.41
C ILE A 150 5.56 -14.50 2.63
N ALA A 151 4.83 -13.61 3.33
CA ALA A 151 3.94 -12.63 2.70
C ALA A 151 4.71 -11.75 1.71
N LEU A 152 5.82 -11.14 2.12
CA LEU A 152 6.63 -10.27 1.26
C LEU A 152 7.27 -11.02 0.09
N SER A 153 7.74 -12.25 0.30
CA SER A 153 8.32 -13.07 -0.78
C SER A 153 7.26 -13.46 -1.81
N SER A 154 6.06 -13.83 -1.35
CA SER A 154 4.93 -14.12 -2.23
C SER A 154 4.51 -12.89 -3.03
N LEU A 155 4.42 -11.72 -2.38
CA LEU A 155 4.12 -10.44 -3.03
C LEU A 155 5.18 -10.06 -4.06
N MET A 156 6.46 -10.28 -3.76
CA MET A 156 7.54 -10.00 -4.72
C MET A 156 7.40 -10.86 -5.98
N ILE A 157 7.13 -12.17 -5.83
CA ILE A 157 6.91 -13.07 -6.96
C ILE A 157 5.70 -12.61 -7.79
N LEU A 158 4.60 -12.25 -7.12
CA LEU A 158 3.39 -11.71 -7.77
C LEU A 158 3.69 -10.42 -8.54
N LYS A 159 4.43 -9.47 -7.95
CA LYS A 159 4.79 -8.19 -8.59
C LYS A 159 5.72 -8.39 -9.77
N ILE A 160 6.66 -9.32 -9.70
CA ILE A 160 7.52 -9.70 -10.83
C ILE A 160 6.67 -10.33 -11.94
N GLY A 161 5.78 -11.27 -11.61
CA GLY A 161 4.85 -11.88 -12.56
C GLY A 161 3.96 -10.84 -13.23
N PHE A 162 3.44 -9.88 -12.46
CA PHE A 162 2.69 -8.74 -12.95
C PHE A 162 3.51 -7.90 -13.93
N ALA A 163 4.74 -7.52 -13.56
CA ALA A 163 5.62 -6.72 -14.41
C ALA A 163 5.94 -7.44 -15.73
N ILE A 164 6.28 -8.73 -15.69
CA ILE A 164 6.52 -9.55 -16.89
C ILE A 164 5.26 -9.60 -17.76
N SER A 165 4.10 -9.87 -17.16
CA SER A 165 2.82 -9.93 -17.87
C SER A 165 2.50 -8.61 -18.56
N LEU A 166 2.83 -7.47 -17.93
CA LEU A 166 2.63 -6.14 -18.47
C LEU A 166 3.53 -5.88 -19.69
N VAL A 167 4.80 -6.27 -19.61
CA VAL A 167 5.75 -6.19 -20.74
C VAL A 167 5.30 -7.06 -21.92
N LEU A 168 4.85 -8.29 -21.64
CA LEU A 168 4.35 -9.22 -22.66
C LEU A 168 3.02 -8.77 -23.27
N ALA A 169 2.18 -8.06 -22.52
CA ALA A 169 0.91 -7.54 -23.00
C ALA A 169 1.11 -6.48 -24.10
N HIS A 170 2.00 -5.50 -23.86
CA HIS A 170 2.33 -4.48 -24.84
C HIS A 170 3.58 -3.65 -24.49
N GLN A 171 4.50 -3.49 -25.45
CA GLN A 171 5.73 -2.69 -25.26
C GLN A 171 5.48 -1.19 -25.06
N GLN A 172 4.38 -0.64 -25.59
CA GLN A 172 4.08 0.80 -25.41
C GLN A 172 3.78 1.15 -23.95
N PHE A 173 3.43 0.17 -23.10
CA PHE A 173 3.28 0.42 -21.67
C PHE A 173 4.61 0.76 -20.99
N LEU A 174 5.73 0.19 -21.46
CA LEU A 174 7.07 0.58 -21.01
C LEU A 174 7.47 1.98 -21.47
N GLN A 175 6.82 2.53 -22.49
CA GLN A 175 7.06 3.91 -22.93
C GLN A 175 6.35 4.92 -22.01
N ASN A 176 5.34 4.48 -21.24
CA ASN A 176 4.70 5.33 -20.25
C ASN A 176 5.58 5.43 -19.00
N LYS A 177 6.41 6.49 -18.98
CA LYS A 177 7.33 6.78 -17.87
C LYS A 177 6.63 6.79 -16.51
N GLY A 178 5.39 7.27 -16.44
CA GLY A 178 4.62 7.30 -15.20
C GLY A 178 4.34 5.89 -14.66
N LEU A 179 3.87 4.99 -15.53
CA LEU A 179 3.59 3.60 -15.17
C LEU A 179 4.88 2.86 -14.75
N VAL A 180 5.95 3.01 -15.54
CA VAL A 180 7.22 2.33 -15.23
C VAL A 180 7.78 2.78 -13.89
N LEU A 181 7.76 4.09 -13.61
CA LEU A 181 8.27 4.63 -12.36
C LEU A 181 7.45 4.19 -11.14
N ILE A 182 6.12 4.11 -11.23
CA ILE A 182 5.30 3.66 -10.09
C ILE A 182 5.46 2.16 -9.83
N VAL A 183 5.51 1.33 -10.90
CA VAL A 183 5.77 -0.11 -10.76
C VAL A 183 7.16 -0.35 -10.16
N PHE A 184 8.17 0.37 -10.63
CA PHE A 184 9.50 0.31 -10.06
C PHE A 184 9.52 0.76 -8.59
N SER A 185 8.78 1.83 -8.25
CA SER A 185 8.67 2.31 -6.87
C SER A 185 8.03 1.26 -5.95
N SER A 186 7.01 0.53 -6.41
CA SER A 186 6.38 -0.54 -5.65
C SER A 186 7.31 -1.74 -5.42
N LEU A 187 8.05 -2.15 -6.46
CA LEU A 187 9.06 -3.21 -6.34
C LEU A 187 10.16 -2.81 -5.35
N LEU A 188 10.67 -1.59 -5.48
CA LEU A 188 11.69 -1.04 -4.58
C LEU A 188 11.16 -0.95 -3.15
N ALA A 189 9.94 -0.44 -2.95
CA ALA A 189 9.30 -0.37 -1.65
C ALA A 189 9.19 -1.75 -0.99
N THR A 190 8.76 -2.77 -1.73
CA THR A 190 8.67 -4.15 -1.24
C THR A 190 10.04 -4.69 -0.84
N MET A 191 11.07 -4.42 -1.66
CA MET A 191 12.46 -4.80 -1.36
C MET A 191 12.96 -4.10 -0.09
N VAL A 192 12.74 -2.79 0.04
CA VAL A 192 13.14 -2.01 1.22
C VAL A 192 12.44 -2.50 2.48
N VAL A 193 11.14 -2.79 2.41
CA VAL A 193 10.38 -3.37 3.54
C VAL A 193 10.97 -4.73 3.94
N SER A 194 11.22 -5.62 2.98
CA SER A 194 11.81 -6.94 3.26
C SER A 194 13.20 -6.84 3.90
N PHE A 195 14.01 -5.89 3.44
CA PHE A 195 15.34 -5.64 3.99
C PHE A 195 15.26 -5.07 5.42
N LEU A 196 14.38 -4.09 5.65
CA LEU A 196 14.19 -3.46 6.96
C LEU A 196 13.68 -4.45 8.01
N GLN A 197 12.84 -5.42 7.65
CA GLN A 197 12.37 -6.45 8.57
C GLN A 197 13.39 -7.58 8.80
N GLY A 198 14.25 -7.86 7.81
CA GLY A 198 15.26 -8.92 7.88
C GLY A 198 16.56 -8.55 8.60
N PHE A 199 16.92 -7.26 8.62
CA PHE A 199 18.17 -6.75 9.17
C PHE A 199 18.28 -6.68 10.72
N PRO A 200 17.31 -6.10 11.46
CA PRO A 200 17.44 -5.87 12.91
C PRO A 200 17.37 -7.19 13.72
N PRO A 201 17.67 -7.18 15.03
CA PRO A 201 17.37 -8.28 15.95
C PRO A 201 15.87 -8.35 16.29
N LEU A 202 15.38 -9.50 16.78
CA LEU A 202 13.93 -9.83 16.87
C LEU A 202 13.12 -8.78 17.61
N ILE A 203 13.72 -8.23 18.66
CA ILE A 203 13.14 -7.22 19.53
C ILE A 203 12.91 -5.89 18.80
N LEU A 204 13.72 -5.52 17.79
CA LEU A 204 13.64 -4.23 17.11
C LEU A 204 12.79 -4.24 15.82
N VAL A 205 12.23 -5.40 15.43
CA VAL A 205 11.51 -5.52 14.14
C VAL A 205 10.28 -4.63 14.08
N SER A 206 9.51 -4.58 15.16
CA SER A 206 8.28 -3.78 15.22
C SER A 206 8.56 -2.29 14.97
N ILE A 207 9.70 -1.80 15.48
CA ILE A 207 10.17 -0.43 15.22
C ILE A 207 10.53 -0.25 13.74
N THR A 208 11.31 -1.18 13.17
CA THR A 208 11.69 -1.10 11.75
C THR A 208 10.51 -1.24 10.80
N ASP A 209 9.49 -2.02 11.17
CA ASP A 209 8.26 -2.16 10.41
C ASP A 209 7.45 -0.86 10.40
N ALA A 210 7.31 -0.19 11.55
CA ALA A 210 6.67 1.13 11.62
C ALA A 210 7.43 2.17 10.78
N ILE A 211 8.77 2.16 10.80
CA ILE A 211 9.61 3.03 9.96
C ILE A 211 9.37 2.72 8.47
N ALA A 212 9.35 1.44 8.11
CA ALA A 212 9.08 1.02 6.73
C ALA A 212 7.70 1.49 6.26
N ALA A 213 6.67 1.37 7.10
CA ALA A 213 5.32 1.87 6.82
C ALA A 213 5.31 3.39 6.55
N ILE A 214 6.06 4.18 7.32
CA ILE A 214 6.20 5.63 7.12
C ILE A 214 6.82 5.91 5.75
N VAL A 215 7.92 5.23 5.40
CA VAL A 215 8.61 5.42 4.11
C VAL A 215 7.70 5.10 2.93
N VAL A 216 6.94 4.00 3.01
CA VAL A 216 5.98 3.60 1.97
C VAL A 216 4.81 4.57 1.88
N ALA A 217 4.28 5.04 3.01
CA ALA A 217 3.18 5.99 3.03
C ALA A 217 3.60 7.36 2.47
N ILE A 218 4.80 7.86 2.79
CA ILE A 218 5.36 9.08 2.18
C ILE A 218 5.49 8.91 0.66
N SER A 219 6.03 7.78 0.21
CA SER A 219 6.13 7.47 -1.22
C SER A 219 4.74 7.45 -1.89
N SER A 220 3.74 6.91 -1.22
CA SER A 220 2.35 6.90 -1.66
C SER A 220 1.75 8.31 -1.75
N VAL A 221 2.03 9.19 -0.79
CA VAL A 221 1.61 10.61 -0.84
C VAL A 221 2.21 11.30 -2.05
N VAL A 222 3.52 11.14 -2.30
CA VAL A 222 4.20 11.74 -3.47
C VAL A 222 3.53 11.30 -4.77
N TRP A 223 3.30 10.00 -4.94
CA TRP A 223 2.62 9.48 -6.12
C TRP A 223 1.19 9.99 -6.23
N THR A 224 0.44 10.01 -5.13
CA THR A 224 -0.93 10.49 -5.09
C THR A 224 -1.04 11.95 -5.55
N LEU A 225 -0.10 12.82 -5.13
CA LEU A 225 -0.06 14.22 -5.59
C LEU A 225 0.20 14.33 -7.10
N LEU A 226 1.04 13.46 -7.67
CA LEU A 226 1.27 13.40 -9.12
C LEU A 226 -0.01 12.99 -9.87
N PHE A 227 -0.75 12.01 -9.35
CA PHE A 227 -2.03 11.58 -9.92
C PHE A 227 -3.11 12.65 -9.81
N LEU A 228 -3.16 13.36 -8.69
CA LEU A 228 -4.08 14.48 -8.47
C LEU A 228 -3.82 15.62 -9.46
N ARG A 229 -2.55 15.94 -9.72
CA ARG A 229 -2.20 16.91 -10.78
C ARG A 229 -2.66 16.43 -12.16
N GLY A 230 -2.53 15.13 -12.45
CA GLY A 230 -2.97 14.53 -13.71
C GLY A 230 -4.48 14.59 -13.89
N SER A 231 -5.25 14.24 -12.86
CA SER A 231 -6.71 14.21 -12.91
C SER A 231 -7.32 15.61 -13.09
N ILE A 232 -6.78 16.62 -12.41
CA ILE A 232 -7.19 18.02 -12.55
C ILE A 232 -7.02 18.49 -14.01
N LYS A 233 -5.87 18.21 -14.62
CA LYS A 233 -5.61 18.58 -16.04
C LYS A 233 -6.61 17.92 -17.00
N SER A 234 -6.92 16.65 -16.78
CA SER A 234 -7.89 15.91 -17.59
C SER A 234 -9.28 16.54 -17.54
N LEU A 235 -9.69 16.97 -16.34
CA LEU A 235 -10.98 17.63 -16.13
C LEU A 235 -11.05 18.97 -16.88
N TYR A 236 -10.07 19.87 -16.66
CA TYR A 236 -10.03 21.19 -17.31
C TYR A 236 -9.99 21.10 -18.85
N GLY A 237 -9.17 20.20 -19.40
CA GLY A 237 -9.06 20.02 -20.85
C GLY A 237 -10.39 19.61 -21.49
N THR A 238 -11.20 18.85 -20.76
CA THR A 238 -12.50 18.39 -21.24
C THR A 238 -13.59 19.48 -21.17
N TYR A 239 -13.60 20.28 -20.10
CA TYR A 239 -14.54 21.40 -19.97
C TYR A 239 -14.36 22.42 -21.11
N PHE A 240 -13.12 22.81 -21.41
CA PHE A 240 -12.85 23.80 -22.44
C PHE A 240 -13.24 23.34 -23.85
N LYS A 241 -13.01 22.05 -24.18
CA LYS A 241 -13.38 21.47 -25.47
C LYS A 241 -14.90 21.38 -25.66
N THR A 242 -15.65 21.20 -24.57
CA THR A 242 -17.12 21.16 -24.61
C THR A 242 -17.69 22.55 -24.87
N VAL A 243 -17.19 23.60 -24.19
CA VAL A 243 -17.65 24.99 -24.38
C VAL A 243 -17.39 25.53 -25.79
N LYS A 244 -16.29 25.11 -26.44
CA LYS A 244 -15.94 25.55 -27.80
C LYS A 244 -16.79 24.91 -28.90
N MET A 245 -17.49 23.80 -28.63
CA MET A 245 -18.42 23.18 -29.60
C MET A 245 -19.86 23.69 -29.49
N THR A 246 -20.17 24.43 -28.42
CA THR A 246 -21.49 25.04 -28.21
C THR A 246 -21.55 26.51 -28.66
N LYS A 247 -20.46 27.05 -29.20
CA LYS A 247 -20.38 28.36 -29.85
C LYS A 247 -20.11 28.16 -31.34
#